data_AF-A0A7V9SP07-F1
#
_entry.id   AF-A0A7V9SP07-F1
#
_cell.length_a   1.000
_cell.length_b   1.000
_cell.length_c   1.000
_cell.angle_alpha   90.00
_cell.angle_beta   90.00
_cell.angle_gamma   90.00
#
_symmetry.space_group_name_H-M   'P 1'
#
loop_
_entity.id
_entity.type
_entity.pdbx_description
1 polymer ?
#
loop_
_entity_poly.entity_id
_entity_poly.type
_entity_poly.pdbx_seq_one_letter_code
_entity_poly.pdbx_strand_id
1 'polypeptide(L)'
;GAEVRFIEYMDVGGATGWTCDAVVTSDEMLTRLGAAYGPITPAEARLAAPARRYQLPDGRVFGIVASTSEPFCSTCDRSRVTADGMWFRCLYAATGTDLRALVRGGADRAELRNTIEQQWRNRSDQGAVDRLSAPRRVAAVPVELLRRDPHLEMHTRGG
;
A
#
# COMPACT_ATOMS: atom_id res chain seq x y z
N GLY A 1 -23.83 11.62 -1.23
CA GLY A 1 -22.84 11.41 -2.32
C GLY A 1 -21.66 10.60 -1.81
N ALA A 2 -20.75 10.18 -2.69
CA ALA A 2 -19.53 9.44 -2.33
C ALA A 2 -18.30 10.37 -2.34
N GLU A 3 -17.34 10.12 -1.45
CA GLU A 3 -16.03 10.79 -1.40
C GLU A 3 -15.07 10.05 -2.35
N VAL A 4 -14.62 10.72 -3.42
CA VAL A 4 -13.67 10.13 -4.39
C VAL A 4 -12.27 10.11 -3.80
N ARG A 5 -11.51 9.04 -4.08
CA ARG A 5 -10.10 8.92 -3.73
C ARG A 5 -9.26 8.61 -4.96
N PHE A 6 -8.23 9.41 -5.16
CA PHE A 6 -7.18 9.14 -6.14
C PHE A 6 -6.02 8.45 -5.43
N ILE A 7 -5.47 7.42 -6.05
CA ILE A 7 -4.35 6.64 -5.51
C ILE A 7 -3.26 6.66 -6.57
N GLU A 8 -2.05 7.03 -6.19
CA GLU A 8 -0.91 6.99 -7.11
C GLU A 8 -0.62 5.56 -7.55
N TYR A 9 -0.24 5.39 -8.82
CA TYR A 9 0.10 4.08 -9.34
C TYR A 9 1.37 3.55 -8.64
N MET A 10 1.24 2.43 -7.94
CA MET A 10 2.32 1.82 -7.14
C MET A 10 3.12 0.81 -7.95
N ASP A 11 4.42 0.74 -7.71
CA ASP A 11 5.35 -0.23 -8.29
C ASP A 11 5.41 -1.53 -7.47
N VAL A 12 4.27 -2.09 -7.13
CA VAL A 12 4.12 -3.31 -6.33
C VAL A 12 4.07 -4.57 -7.20
N GLY A 13 4.13 -5.74 -6.56
CA GLY A 13 3.99 -7.01 -7.26
C GLY A 13 2.69 -7.10 -8.06
N GLY A 14 2.79 -7.41 -9.36
CA GLY A 14 1.68 -7.36 -10.33
C GLY A 14 1.68 -6.12 -11.23
N ALA A 15 2.45 -5.07 -10.91
CA ALA A 15 2.58 -3.86 -11.73
C ALA A 15 3.63 -4.02 -12.85
N THR A 16 3.40 -4.94 -13.79
CA THR A 16 4.40 -5.39 -14.79
C THR A 16 4.85 -4.31 -15.80
N GLY A 17 4.04 -3.29 -16.03
CA GLY A 17 4.33 -2.17 -16.93
C GLY A 17 4.61 -0.84 -16.22
N TRP A 18 4.88 -0.87 -14.92
CA TRP A 18 5.04 0.36 -14.14
C TRP A 18 6.32 1.12 -14.48
N THR A 19 6.19 2.44 -14.63
CA THR A 19 7.29 3.41 -14.74
C THR A 19 6.97 4.66 -13.92
N CYS A 20 8.00 5.45 -13.58
CA CYS A 20 7.78 6.75 -12.93
C CYS A 20 6.90 7.69 -13.78
N ASP A 21 7.05 7.64 -15.10
CA ASP A 21 6.29 8.50 -16.03
C ASP A 21 4.78 8.17 -16.05
N ALA A 22 4.40 6.97 -15.61
CA ALA A 22 3.00 6.56 -15.47
C ALA A 22 2.34 7.07 -14.17
N VAL A 23 3.10 7.72 -13.29
CA VAL A 23 2.61 8.22 -12.00
C VAL A 23 2.20 9.68 -12.13
N VAL A 24 0.91 9.95 -11.96
CA VAL A 24 0.41 11.31 -11.72
C VAL A 24 0.55 11.57 -10.22
N THR A 25 1.44 12.47 -9.82
CA THR A 25 1.74 12.69 -8.39
C THR A 25 0.63 13.47 -7.68
N SER A 26 0.60 13.42 -6.34
CA SER A 26 -0.30 14.24 -5.53
C SER A 26 -0.26 15.73 -5.91
N ASP A 27 0.94 16.30 -6.06
CA ASP A 27 1.12 17.71 -6.46
C ASP A 27 0.55 17.99 -7.86
N GLU A 28 0.76 17.06 -8.80
CA GLU A 28 0.20 17.18 -10.14
C GLU A 28 -1.33 17.07 -10.14
N MET A 29 -1.88 16.12 -9.38
CA MET A 29 -3.32 15.98 -9.19
C MET A 29 -3.93 17.26 -8.62
N LEU A 30 -3.33 17.82 -7.57
CA LEU A 30 -3.78 19.08 -6.96
C LEU A 30 -3.72 20.24 -7.96
N THR A 31 -2.65 20.33 -8.76
CA THR A 31 -2.52 21.35 -9.80
C THR A 31 -3.63 21.25 -10.84
N ARG A 32 -3.85 20.05 -11.39
CA ARG A 32 -4.88 19.79 -12.42
C ARG A 32 -6.29 20.01 -11.88
N LEU A 33 -6.59 19.52 -10.67
CA LEU A 33 -7.89 19.71 -10.03
C LEU A 33 -8.12 21.18 -9.68
N GLY A 34 -7.10 21.89 -9.21
CA GLY A 34 -7.18 23.31 -8.88
C GLY A 34 -7.48 24.18 -10.09
N ALA A 35 -6.85 23.87 -11.24
CA ALA A 35 -7.13 24.55 -12.51
C ALA A 35 -8.57 24.31 -13.01
N ALA A 36 -9.13 23.13 -12.78
CA ALA A 36 -10.47 22.76 -13.26
C ALA A 36 -11.61 23.19 -12.32
N TYR A 37 -11.38 23.17 -11.00
CA TYR A 37 -12.44 23.31 -9.99
C TYR A 37 -12.22 24.47 -9.00
N GLY A 38 -11.14 25.25 -9.14
CA GLY A 38 -10.83 26.38 -8.29
C GLY A 38 -9.92 26.03 -7.09
N PRO A 39 -9.69 26.97 -6.17
CA PRO A 39 -8.71 26.80 -5.10
C PRO A 39 -9.06 25.62 -4.18
N ILE A 40 -8.06 24.80 -3.89
CA ILE A 40 -8.18 23.60 -3.05
C ILE A 40 -7.60 23.90 -1.66
N THR A 41 -8.32 23.53 -0.61
CA THR A 41 -7.85 23.64 0.78
C THR A 41 -7.71 22.26 1.44
N PRO A 42 -6.78 22.07 2.37
CA PRO A 42 -6.74 20.86 3.18
C PRO A 42 -8.03 20.72 4.00
N ALA A 43 -8.55 19.50 4.08
CA ALA A 43 -9.67 19.13 4.94
C ALA A 43 -9.18 18.30 6.13
N GLU A 44 -10.03 18.14 7.15
CA GLU A 44 -9.71 17.36 8.34
C GLU A 44 -9.27 15.92 7.98
N ALA A 45 -8.05 15.56 8.41
CA ALA A 45 -7.53 14.21 8.24
C ALA A 45 -8.32 13.21 9.09
N ARG A 46 -8.44 11.98 8.61
CA ARG A 46 -8.98 10.87 9.41
C ARG A 46 -7.82 10.10 10.04
N LEU A 47 -7.94 9.77 11.32
CA LEU A 47 -6.97 8.92 12.02
C LEU A 47 -6.79 7.59 11.27
N ALA A 48 -5.54 7.13 11.16
CA ALA A 48 -5.14 5.89 10.47
C ALA A 48 -5.55 5.76 8.98
N ALA A 49 -6.00 6.85 8.33
CA ALA A 49 -6.29 6.87 6.90
C ALA A 49 -5.06 7.33 6.09
N PRO A 50 -4.69 6.62 5.01
CA PRO A 50 -3.52 6.99 4.21
C PRO A 50 -3.82 8.16 3.26
N ALA A 51 -5.10 8.50 3.06
CA ALA A 51 -5.52 9.57 2.17
C ALA A 51 -5.44 10.93 2.88
N ARG A 52 -4.67 11.85 2.31
CA ARG A 52 -4.78 13.28 2.63
C ARG A 52 -6.07 13.80 2.02
N ARG A 53 -6.85 14.56 2.79
CA ARG A 53 -8.18 15.04 2.38
C ARG A 53 -8.11 16.51 1.99
N TYR A 54 -8.89 16.86 0.99
CA TYR A 54 -8.93 18.19 0.39
C TYR A 54 -10.36 18.59 0.09
N GLN A 55 -10.65 19.89 0.13
CA GLN A 55 -11.96 20.46 -0.11
C GLN A 55 -11.93 21.44 -1.29
N LEU A 56 -12.97 21.37 -2.11
CA LEU A 56 -13.23 22.29 -3.22
C LEU A 56 -14.11 23.47 -2.76
N PRO A 57 -14.17 24.58 -3.54
CA PRO A 57 -14.96 25.77 -3.16
C PRO A 57 -16.45 25.52 -2.97
N ASP A 58 -17.01 24.51 -3.64
CA ASP A 58 -18.42 24.11 -3.50
C ASP A 58 -18.68 23.17 -2.32
N GLY A 59 -17.66 22.93 -1.48
CA GLY A 59 -17.75 22.12 -0.28
C GLY A 59 -17.52 20.62 -0.49
N ARG A 60 -17.37 20.13 -1.73
CA ARG A 60 -17.05 18.72 -2.00
C ARG A 60 -15.66 18.36 -1.48
N VAL A 61 -15.55 17.15 -0.93
CA VAL A 61 -14.29 16.61 -0.37
C VAL A 61 -13.83 15.43 -1.21
N PHE A 62 -12.52 15.36 -1.43
CA PHE A 62 -11.84 14.23 -2.07
C PHE A 62 -10.58 13.86 -1.29
N GLY A 63 -10.03 12.68 -1.57
CA GLY A 63 -8.78 12.22 -0.98
C GLY A 63 -7.72 11.91 -2.03
N ILE A 64 -6.45 12.11 -1.67
CA ILE A 64 -5.30 11.63 -2.44
C ILE A 64 -4.48 10.71 -1.54
N VAL A 65 -4.17 9.52 -2.04
CA VAL A 65 -3.21 8.58 -1.44
C VAL A 65 -1.91 8.68 -2.25
N ALA A 66 -0.95 9.43 -1.72
CA ALA A 66 0.36 9.67 -2.32
C ALA A 66 1.32 8.48 -2.11
N SER A 67 0.92 7.28 -2.54
CA SER A 67 1.60 6.02 -2.22
C SER A 67 3.00 5.84 -2.80
N THR A 68 3.40 6.68 -3.75
CA THR A 68 4.66 6.57 -4.49
C THR A 68 5.54 7.82 -4.32
N SER A 69 4.96 9.02 -4.28
CA SER A 69 5.67 10.29 -4.13
C SER A 69 5.90 10.68 -2.66
N GLU A 70 4.95 10.39 -1.77
CA GLU A 70 5.02 10.69 -0.32
C GLU A 70 4.63 9.46 0.53
N PRO A 71 5.50 8.44 0.65
CA PRO A 71 5.21 7.22 1.40
C PRO A 71 4.82 7.45 2.86
N PHE A 72 3.83 6.69 3.35
CA PHE A 72 3.31 6.74 4.72
C PHE A 72 3.68 5.49 5.55
N CYS A 73 4.84 4.88 5.30
CA CYS A 73 5.26 3.67 6.00
C CYS A 73 5.40 3.86 7.53
N SER A 74 5.83 5.06 7.97
CA SER A 74 6.05 5.38 9.39
C SER A 74 4.78 5.32 10.25
N THR A 75 3.60 5.49 9.64
CA THR A 75 2.30 5.44 10.31
C THR A 75 1.47 4.23 9.87
N CYS A 76 2.03 3.33 9.06
CA CYS A 76 1.32 2.17 8.55
C CYS A 76 1.04 1.16 9.67
N ASP A 77 -0.22 0.82 9.90
CA ASP A 77 -0.67 -0.13 10.92
C ASP A 77 -1.24 -1.43 10.31
N ARG A 78 -1.03 -1.64 9.00
CA ARG A 78 -1.66 -2.72 8.24
C ARG A 78 -0.77 -3.95 8.10
N SER A 79 -1.41 -5.11 8.10
CA SER A 79 -0.88 -6.37 7.57
C SER A 79 -1.97 -7.05 6.73
N ARG A 80 -1.60 -8.08 5.96
CA ARG A 80 -2.54 -8.88 5.18
C ARG A 80 -2.31 -10.36 5.42
N VAL A 81 -3.37 -11.14 5.36
CA VAL A 81 -3.31 -12.60 5.28
C VAL A 81 -3.90 -12.99 3.93
N THR A 82 -3.18 -13.76 3.13
CA THR A 82 -3.66 -14.27 1.85
C THR A 82 -4.70 -15.37 2.06
N ALA A 83 -5.48 -15.68 1.03
CA ALA A 83 -6.51 -16.72 1.11
C ALA A 83 -5.96 -18.12 1.46
N ASP A 84 -4.70 -18.39 1.14
CA ASP A 84 -4.02 -19.65 1.50
C ASP A 84 -3.28 -19.59 2.85
N GLY A 85 -3.38 -18.48 3.59
CA GLY A 85 -2.96 -18.37 4.99
C GLY A 85 -1.57 -17.80 5.22
N MET A 86 -0.96 -17.16 4.22
CA MET A 86 0.32 -16.47 4.36
C MET A 86 0.11 -15.05 4.90
N TRP A 87 0.79 -14.72 5.99
CA TRP A 87 0.76 -13.41 6.61
C TRP A 87 1.93 -12.53 6.15
N PHE A 88 1.59 -11.36 5.60
CA PHE A 88 2.54 -10.34 5.17
C PHE A 88 2.32 -9.06 5.94
N ARG A 89 3.43 -8.44 6.37
CA ARG A 89 3.42 -7.20 7.16
C ARG A 89 3.56 -5.94 6.30
N CYS A 90 3.78 -6.10 4.99
CA CYS A 90 3.92 -5.01 4.03
C CYS A 90 3.42 -5.43 2.65
N LEU A 91 2.93 -4.47 1.86
CA LEU A 91 2.52 -4.71 0.48
C LEU A 91 3.69 -5.10 -0.44
N TYR A 92 4.91 -4.66 -0.10
CA TYR A 92 6.15 -4.93 -0.84
C TYR A 92 6.92 -6.15 -0.31
N ALA A 93 6.39 -6.86 0.69
CA ALA A 93 7.09 -7.99 1.29
C ALA A 93 7.25 -9.13 0.27
N ALA A 94 8.48 -9.64 0.13
CA ALA A 94 8.78 -10.80 -0.72
C ALA A 94 8.52 -12.14 -0.01
N THR A 95 8.46 -12.13 1.33
CA THR A 95 8.25 -13.32 2.15
C THR A 95 7.18 -13.04 3.20
N GLY A 96 6.50 -14.10 3.62
CA GLY A 96 5.47 -14.05 4.65
C GLY A 96 5.55 -15.24 5.59
N THR A 97 4.78 -15.19 6.67
CA THR A 97 4.70 -16.27 7.66
C THR A 97 3.50 -17.16 7.36
N ASP A 98 3.70 -18.47 7.26
CA ASP A 98 2.62 -19.43 7.06
C ASP A 98 1.83 -19.64 8.37
N LEU A 99 0.82 -18.80 8.60
CA LEU A 99 -0.06 -18.93 9.76
C LEU A 99 -0.94 -20.19 9.65
N ARG A 100 -1.25 -20.65 8.44
CA ARG A 100 -2.03 -21.87 8.24
C ARG A 100 -1.27 -23.09 8.71
N ALA A 101 0.03 -23.20 8.43
CA ALA A 101 0.87 -24.27 8.95
C ALA A 101 0.93 -24.26 10.47
N LEU A 102 1.07 -23.09 11.10
CA LEU A 102 1.04 -22.96 12.57
C LEU A 102 -0.28 -23.48 13.16
N VAL A 103 -1.41 -23.00 12.65
CA VAL A 103 -2.74 -23.42 13.13
C VAL A 103 -2.98 -24.91 12.89
N ARG A 104 -2.64 -25.42 11.69
CA ARG A 104 -2.82 -26.85 11.35
C ARG A 104 -1.83 -27.76 12.08
N GLY A 105 -0.70 -27.22 12.52
CA GLY A 105 0.28 -27.89 13.37
C GLY A 105 -0.16 -28.03 14.83
N GLY A 106 -1.33 -27.51 15.19
CA GLY A 106 -1.88 -27.62 16.54
C GLY A 106 -1.47 -26.48 17.48
N ALA A 107 -0.93 -25.38 16.96
CA ALA A 107 -0.58 -24.22 17.80
C ALA A 107 -1.80 -23.71 18.57
N ASP A 108 -1.63 -23.49 19.87
CA ASP A 108 -2.69 -22.93 20.69
C ASP A 108 -2.84 -21.41 20.49
N ARG A 109 -3.84 -20.81 21.15
CA ARG A 109 -4.12 -19.37 21.02
C ARG A 109 -3.01 -18.49 21.59
N ALA A 110 -2.28 -18.96 22.60
CA ALA A 110 -1.18 -18.22 23.20
C ALA A 110 0.05 -18.25 22.29
N GLU A 111 0.39 -19.40 21.73
CA GLU A 111 1.48 -19.58 20.76
C GLU A 111 1.25 -18.73 19.49
N LEU A 112 0.04 -18.77 18.93
CA LEU A 112 -0.32 -17.97 17.76
C LEU A 112 -0.22 -16.46 18.06
N ARG A 113 -0.76 -16.03 19.21
CA ARG A 113 -0.67 -14.63 19.65
C ARG A 113 0.78 -14.19 19.81
N ASN A 114 1.58 -14.97 20.52
CA ASN A 114 2.99 -14.66 20.76
C ASN A 114 3.75 -14.53 19.45
N THR A 115 3.51 -15.43 18.49
CA THR A 115 4.12 -15.37 17.16
C THR A 115 3.78 -14.07 16.43
N ILE A 116 2.49 -13.70 16.40
CA ILE A 116 2.02 -12.49 15.74
C ILE A 116 2.60 -11.25 16.43
N GLU A 117 2.52 -11.17 17.76
CA GLU A 117 3.02 -10.01 18.52
C GLU A 117 4.53 -9.82 18.36
N GLN A 118 5.32 -10.89 18.45
CA GLN A 118 6.77 -10.82 18.29
C GLN A 118 7.14 -10.34 16.88
N GLN A 119 6.54 -10.93 15.84
CA GLN A 119 6.82 -10.51 14.48
C GLN A 119 6.33 -9.09 14.19
N TRP A 120 5.21 -8.66 14.79
CA TRP A 120 4.73 -7.30 14.63
C TRP A 120 5.62 -6.28 15.33
N ARG A 121 6.11 -6.58 16.54
CA ARG A 121 7.06 -5.72 17.27
C ARG A 121 8.41 -5.60 16.54
N ASN A 122 8.83 -6.66 15.87
CA ASN A 122 10.06 -6.70 15.08
C ASN A 122 9.85 -6.23 13.62
N ARG A 123 8.69 -5.64 13.29
CA ARG A 123 8.39 -5.17 11.94
C ARG A 123 9.22 -3.93 11.63
N SER A 124 10.07 -4.03 10.62
CA SER A 124 10.85 -2.92 10.06
C SER A 124 10.47 -2.62 8.60
N ASP A 125 9.41 -3.24 8.09
CA ASP A 125 9.01 -3.12 6.70
C ASP A 125 8.66 -1.67 6.32
N GLN A 126 9.33 -1.14 5.30
CA GLN A 126 9.12 0.22 4.81
C GLN A 126 9.26 0.29 3.28
N GLY A 127 8.76 -0.74 2.57
CA GLY A 127 9.02 -0.94 1.16
C GLY A 127 8.81 0.29 0.27
N ALA A 128 7.73 1.07 0.44
CA ALA A 128 7.53 2.28 -0.37
C ALA A 128 8.63 3.35 -0.15
N VAL A 129 9.16 3.47 1.08
CA VAL A 129 10.30 4.36 1.39
C VAL A 129 11.59 3.85 0.74
N ASP A 130 11.85 2.54 0.85
CA ASP A 130 13.02 1.91 0.23
C ASP A 130 12.97 2.06 -1.30
N ARG A 131 11.78 1.91 -1.89
CA ARG A 131 11.51 2.12 -3.31
C ARG A 131 11.72 3.56 -3.73
N LEU A 132 11.19 4.54 -2.99
CA LEU A 132 11.39 5.96 -3.26
C LEU A 132 12.88 6.34 -3.27
N SER A 133 13.68 5.72 -2.40
CA SER A 133 15.12 5.97 -2.27
C SER A 133 15.98 5.21 -3.29
N ALA A 134 15.38 4.31 -4.08
CA ALA A 134 16.12 3.50 -5.04
C ALA A 134 16.62 4.34 -6.24
N PRO A 135 17.86 4.13 -6.70
CA PRO A 135 18.45 4.90 -7.80
C PRO A 135 17.73 4.69 -9.15
N ARG A 136 17.03 3.56 -9.29
CA ARG A 136 16.21 3.26 -10.46
C ARG A 136 14.90 2.63 -9.98
N ARG A 137 13.79 3.28 -10.32
CA ARG A 137 12.44 2.76 -10.05
C ARG A 137 11.83 2.21 -11.34
N VAL A 138 11.54 0.93 -11.33
CA VAL A 138 10.80 0.15 -12.35
C VAL A 138 9.87 -0.82 -11.61
N ALA A 139 9.01 -1.57 -12.30
CA ALA A 139 8.23 -2.64 -11.68
C ALA A 139 9.04 -3.45 -10.63
N ALA A 140 8.55 -3.55 -9.39
CA ALA A 140 9.33 -4.16 -8.30
C ALA A 140 9.55 -5.66 -8.49
N VAL A 141 8.62 -6.35 -9.15
CA VAL A 141 8.73 -7.79 -9.42
C VAL A 141 8.60 -8.04 -10.92
N PRO A 142 9.64 -8.60 -11.57
CA PRO A 142 9.58 -9.07 -12.96
C PRO A 142 8.43 -10.07 -13.18
N VAL A 143 7.85 -10.04 -14.38
CA VAL A 143 6.71 -10.92 -14.74
C VAL A 143 7.08 -12.41 -14.64
N GLU A 144 8.33 -12.77 -14.92
CA GLU A 144 8.82 -14.14 -14.81
C GLU A 144 8.82 -14.65 -13.37
N LEU A 145 9.11 -13.78 -12.40
CA LEU A 145 9.10 -14.12 -10.98
C LEU A 145 7.68 -14.21 -10.45
N LEU A 146 6.78 -13.30 -10.85
CA LEU A 146 5.36 -13.36 -10.50
C LEU A 146 4.72 -14.69 -10.95
N ARG A 147 5.09 -15.19 -12.13
CA ARG A 147 4.59 -16.48 -12.64
C ARG A 147 5.09 -17.69 -11.84
N ARG A 148 6.25 -17.59 -11.19
CA ARG A 148 6.87 -18.68 -10.41
C ARG A 148 6.39 -18.70 -8.97
N ASP A 149 6.24 -17.52 -8.39
CA ASP A 149 5.79 -17.34 -7.01
C ASP A 149 4.56 -16.45 -6.98
N PRO A 150 3.37 -17.04 -6.83
CA PRO A 150 2.14 -16.28 -6.82
C PRO A 150 1.92 -15.48 -5.53
N HIS A 151 2.72 -15.69 -4.47
CA HIS A 151 2.65 -14.87 -3.26
C HIS A 151 3.25 -13.48 -3.46
N LEU A 152 4.06 -13.29 -4.50
CA LEU A 152 4.59 -12.00 -4.90
C LEU A 152 3.55 -11.16 -5.66
N GLU A 153 2.46 -11.76 -6.14
CA GLU A 153 1.48 -11.08 -6.97
C GLU A 153 0.35 -10.47 -6.13
N MET A 154 0.20 -9.14 -6.19
CA MET A 154 -0.77 -8.43 -5.36
C MET A 154 -2.14 -8.23 -6.03
N HIS A 155 -2.21 -8.24 -7.37
CA HIS A 155 -3.37 -7.75 -8.11
C HIS A 155 -4.24 -8.82 -8.80
N THR A 156 -3.78 -10.05 -8.97
CA THR A 156 -4.53 -11.08 -9.73
C THR A 156 -5.24 -12.12 -8.87
N ARG A 157 -4.91 -12.26 -7.58
CA ARG A 157 -5.50 -13.28 -6.70
C ARG A 157 -6.61 -12.78 -5.76
N GLY A 158 -7.12 -11.58 -6.00
CA GLY A 158 -8.33 -11.06 -5.33
C GLY A 158 -8.09 -9.74 -4.63
N GLY A 159 -8.65 -8.67 -5.21
CA GLY A 159 -9.47 -7.76 -4.43
C GLY A 159 -10.87 -8.34 -4.29
#